data_AF-A0A970PT06-F1
#
_entry.id   AF-A0A970PT06-F1
#
_cell.length_a   1.000
_cell.length_b   1.000
_cell.length_c   1.000
_cell.angle_alpha   90.00
_cell.angle_beta   90.00
_cell.angle_gamma   90.00
#
_symmetry.space_group_name_H-M   'P 1'
#
loop_
_entity.id
_entity.type
_entity.pdbx_description
1 polymer ?
#
loop_
_entity_poly.entity_id
_entity_poly.type
_entity_poly.pdbx_seq_one_letter_code
_entity_poly.pdbx_strand_id
1 'polypeptide(L)'
;MHPDNVLSQTLRHQKADALPWVPFAGVHAGILIGRTAKEVLTDETALFESLLAVNRLYKPHGQPVMFDLQIEAEILGCELMWSEDSPPSVRTHPLAETATVPCTCTLPNESDGRIPMVLRTMRRMKEAVGDTTLLYGLICGPFTLAGHLRGNDLFMDMFDDEEYVHDLLAYCAACCERMTDMYIGAGMDVIAVVDPLVSQISAAHFQNFLSKPFADVFEHIRKLNAFSSFFVCGDASRNIDVMCQTNPDSISVDENIDLPAAKKITDRYNIAIGGNIPLTSVMLHGTQQDNMKYVLDLVDDLEDTRNFILAPGCDMPYAVPVENGIAVSQAVLQPEITREMLRNYVAVQDDIHVDLPDYGNLQRPLVEVFTLDSATCAACTYMMGAANAAKEEFASRIDLVEYKYTLKENIARCKAMGVKNLPSIYINGELCFSSIIPSKEELLRAIRAFM
;
A
#
# COMPACT_ATOMS: atom_id res chain seq x y z
N MET A 1 3.89 -14.54 23.43
CA MET A 1 4.61 -15.59 22.67
C MET A 1 3.88 -15.72 21.34
N HIS A 2 4.58 -15.61 20.21
CA HIS A 2 3.94 -15.70 18.89
C HIS A 2 3.40 -17.11 18.65
N PRO A 3 2.27 -17.27 17.95
CA PRO A 3 1.82 -18.59 17.53
C PRO A 3 2.88 -19.22 16.61
N ASP A 4 3.13 -20.51 16.81
CA ASP A 4 4.04 -21.27 15.95
C ASP A 4 3.25 -21.75 14.73
N ASN A 5 3.30 -20.95 13.65
CA ASN A 5 2.63 -21.24 12.40
C ASN A 5 3.58 -20.99 11.21
N VAL A 6 3.12 -21.31 10.01
CA VAL A 6 3.91 -21.18 8.77
C VAL A 6 4.47 -19.76 8.54
N LEU A 7 3.75 -18.73 8.97
CA LEU A 7 4.17 -17.34 8.79
C LEU A 7 5.25 -16.96 9.80
N SER A 8 5.15 -17.36 11.07
CA SER A 8 6.22 -17.10 12.04
C SER A 8 7.51 -17.87 11.71
N GLN A 9 7.40 -19.06 11.11
CA GLN A 9 8.57 -19.77 10.55
C GLN A 9 9.21 -18.98 9.41
N THR A 10 8.39 -18.48 8.47
CA THR A 10 8.85 -17.68 7.33
C THR A 10 9.53 -16.38 7.77
N LEU A 11 8.95 -15.66 8.74
CA LEU A 11 9.53 -14.43 9.30
C LEU A 11 10.78 -14.69 10.17
N ARG A 12 11.00 -15.93 10.62
CA ARG A 12 12.28 -16.39 11.22
C ARG A 12 13.25 -16.95 10.17
N HIS A 13 12.92 -16.82 8.90
CA HIS A 13 13.68 -17.31 7.75
C HIS A 13 13.92 -18.81 7.74
N GLN A 14 13.02 -19.56 8.37
CA GLN A 14 13.02 -21.01 8.37
C GLN A 14 12.30 -21.52 7.12
N LYS A 15 12.63 -22.74 6.70
CA LYS A 15 11.86 -23.40 5.66
C LYS A 15 10.50 -23.79 6.23
N ALA A 16 9.42 -23.38 5.57
CA ALA A 16 8.07 -23.74 5.93
C ALA A 16 7.50 -24.76 4.93
N ASP A 17 6.70 -25.70 5.40
CA ASP A 17 6.13 -26.78 4.56
C ASP A 17 4.84 -26.37 3.82
N ALA A 18 4.39 -25.14 4.02
CA ALA A 18 3.20 -24.56 3.41
C ALA A 18 3.44 -23.13 2.98
N LEU A 19 2.54 -22.60 2.14
CA LEU A 19 2.58 -21.21 1.69
C LEU A 19 1.91 -20.30 2.74
N PRO A 20 2.64 -19.37 3.38
CA PRO A 20 2.02 -18.37 4.26
C PRO A 20 1.12 -17.42 3.46
N TRP A 21 0.01 -17.01 4.07
CA TRP A 21 -1.05 -16.22 3.44
C TRP A 21 -1.48 -15.08 4.36
N VAL A 22 -1.40 -13.85 3.85
CA VAL A 22 -1.84 -12.62 4.53
C VAL A 22 -2.75 -11.85 3.58
N PRO A 23 -4.08 -11.81 3.82
CA PRO A 23 -5.03 -11.29 2.83
C PRO A 23 -5.06 -9.78 2.71
N PHE A 24 -4.47 -9.01 3.64
CA PHE A 24 -4.65 -7.54 3.75
C PHE A 24 -6.07 -7.08 3.39
N ALA A 25 -7.06 -7.66 4.06
CA ALA A 25 -8.48 -7.46 3.75
C ALA A 25 -9.05 -6.11 4.21
N GLY A 26 -8.23 -5.20 4.76
CA GLY A 26 -8.58 -3.95 5.45
C GLY A 26 -10.06 -3.55 5.40
N VAL A 27 -10.43 -2.64 4.49
CA VAL A 27 -11.83 -2.20 4.38
C VAL A 27 -12.76 -3.24 3.74
N HIS A 28 -12.21 -4.11 2.88
CA HIS A 28 -12.95 -5.23 2.29
C HIS A 28 -13.57 -6.17 3.34
N ALA A 29 -13.01 -6.24 4.55
CA ALA A 29 -13.58 -7.01 5.65
C ALA A 29 -15.05 -6.66 5.92
N GLY A 30 -15.45 -5.40 5.69
CA GLY A 30 -16.83 -4.93 5.89
C GLY A 30 -17.86 -5.63 5.00
N ILE A 31 -17.52 -5.89 3.72
CA ILE A 31 -18.46 -6.51 2.77
C ILE A 31 -18.88 -7.92 3.21
N LEU A 32 -18.01 -8.61 3.98
CA LEU A 32 -18.26 -9.96 4.49
C LEU A 32 -19.45 -10.03 5.47
N ILE A 33 -19.79 -8.89 6.07
CA ILE A 33 -20.89 -8.75 7.03
C ILE A 33 -21.87 -7.62 6.65
N GLY A 34 -21.76 -7.06 5.45
CA GLY A 34 -22.63 -6.00 4.96
C GLY A 34 -22.44 -4.64 5.65
N ARG A 35 -21.21 -4.30 6.03
CA ARG A 35 -20.82 -3.02 6.62
C ARG A 35 -19.95 -2.21 5.67
N THR A 36 -20.10 -0.89 5.71
CA THR A 36 -19.30 0.03 4.87
C THR A 36 -17.87 0.13 5.38
N ALA A 37 -16.93 0.56 4.54
CA ALA A 37 -15.55 0.84 4.93
C ALA A 37 -15.49 1.85 6.09
N LYS A 38 -16.34 2.88 6.05
CA LYS A 38 -16.42 3.88 7.12
C LYS A 38 -16.86 3.26 8.46
N GLU A 39 -17.87 2.41 8.45
CA GLU A 39 -18.28 1.69 9.67
C GLU A 39 -17.14 0.84 10.23
N VAL A 40 -16.44 0.08 9.37
CA VAL A 40 -15.27 -0.73 9.76
C VAL A 40 -14.17 0.12 10.41
N LEU A 41 -13.92 1.33 9.90
CA LEU A 41 -12.84 2.20 10.38
C LEU A 41 -13.22 3.08 11.58
N THR A 42 -14.50 3.13 11.98
CA THR A 42 -15.00 4.04 13.03
C THR A 42 -15.87 3.38 14.10
N ASP A 43 -16.29 2.12 13.93
CA ASP A 43 -17.05 1.36 14.92
C ASP A 43 -16.32 0.07 15.34
N GLU A 44 -16.09 -0.08 16.65
CA GLU A 44 -15.37 -1.23 17.22
C GLU A 44 -16.03 -2.58 16.92
N THR A 45 -17.36 -2.62 16.95
CA THR A 45 -18.11 -3.86 16.78
C THR A 45 -18.07 -4.28 15.32
N ALA A 46 -18.32 -3.34 14.40
CA ALA A 46 -18.22 -3.55 12.98
C ALA A 46 -16.82 -4.04 12.58
N LEU A 47 -15.76 -3.40 13.10
CA LEU A 47 -14.38 -3.84 12.85
C LEU A 47 -14.14 -5.27 13.33
N PHE A 48 -14.44 -5.54 14.60
CA PHE A 48 -14.18 -6.85 15.19
C PHE A 48 -14.95 -7.98 14.49
N GLU A 49 -16.24 -7.79 14.22
CA GLU A 49 -17.07 -8.79 13.54
C GLU A 49 -16.59 -9.05 12.09
N SER A 50 -16.18 -7.98 11.39
CA SER A 50 -15.61 -8.06 10.05
C SER A 50 -14.31 -8.87 10.05
N LEU A 51 -13.42 -8.61 11.01
CA LEU A 51 -12.14 -9.31 11.14
C LEU A 51 -12.32 -10.79 11.49
N LEU A 52 -13.31 -11.14 12.31
CA LEU A 52 -13.65 -12.55 12.57
C LEU A 52 -14.18 -13.24 11.30
N ALA A 53 -14.96 -12.54 10.47
CA ALA A 53 -15.42 -13.06 9.20
C ALA A 53 -14.25 -13.33 8.23
N VAL A 54 -13.28 -12.41 8.15
CA VAL A 54 -12.02 -12.61 7.41
C VAL A 54 -11.31 -13.88 7.89
N ASN A 55 -11.11 -14.01 9.20
CA ASN A 55 -10.39 -15.16 9.75
C ASN A 55 -11.10 -16.50 9.41
N ARG A 56 -12.42 -16.54 9.55
CA ARG A 56 -13.25 -17.71 9.25
C ARG A 56 -13.23 -18.10 7.77
N LEU A 57 -13.37 -17.11 6.88
CA LEU A 57 -13.56 -17.35 5.44
C LEU A 57 -12.23 -17.53 4.71
N TYR A 58 -11.22 -16.71 5.04
CA TYR A 58 -9.94 -16.68 4.33
C TYR A 58 -8.83 -17.45 5.05
N LYS A 59 -9.07 -17.91 6.29
CA LYS A 59 -8.14 -18.75 7.07
C LYS A 59 -6.68 -18.26 7.00
N PRO A 60 -6.43 -16.98 7.31
CA PRO A 60 -5.13 -16.38 7.14
C PRO A 60 -4.12 -16.93 8.15
N HIS A 61 -2.84 -16.95 7.76
CA HIS A 61 -1.73 -17.22 8.68
C HIS A 61 -1.27 -15.95 9.41
N GLY A 62 -1.51 -14.79 8.79
CA GLY A 62 -1.39 -13.47 9.41
C GLY A 62 -2.48 -12.52 8.95
N GLN A 63 -2.91 -11.61 9.82
CA GLN A 63 -4.05 -10.73 9.55
C GLN A 63 -3.85 -9.34 10.16
N PRO A 64 -3.95 -8.25 9.36
CA PRO A 64 -4.00 -6.90 9.90
C PRO A 64 -5.31 -6.65 10.64
N VAL A 65 -5.22 -5.95 11.77
CA VAL A 65 -6.40 -5.58 12.57
C VAL A 65 -6.98 -4.25 12.11
N MET A 66 -6.13 -3.27 11.82
CA MET A 66 -6.53 -1.96 11.29
C MET A 66 -5.63 -1.64 10.10
N PHE A 67 -6.23 -1.33 8.94
CA PHE A 67 -5.50 -0.86 7.77
C PHE A 67 -6.01 0.54 7.43
N ASP A 68 -5.39 1.55 8.03
CA ASP A 68 -5.70 2.96 7.83
C ASP A 68 -4.44 3.78 8.12
N LEU A 69 -3.87 4.42 7.09
CA LEU A 69 -2.66 5.24 7.21
C LEU A 69 -2.91 6.62 7.82
N GLN A 70 -4.18 6.96 8.09
CA GLN A 70 -4.57 8.31 8.43
C GLN A 70 -4.79 8.53 9.92
N ILE A 71 -4.67 7.50 10.75
CA ILE A 71 -4.89 7.61 12.21
C ILE A 71 -3.88 8.57 12.82
N GLU A 72 -2.59 8.41 12.51
CA GLU A 72 -1.53 9.29 13.00
C GLU A 72 -1.68 10.71 12.45
N ALA A 73 -1.98 10.83 11.15
CA ALA A 73 -2.21 12.11 10.51
C ALA A 73 -3.38 12.89 11.13
N GLU A 74 -4.50 12.20 11.38
CA GLU A 74 -5.70 12.75 12.04
C GLU A 74 -5.38 13.30 13.43
N ILE A 75 -4.66 12.52 14.24
CA ILE A 75 -4.26 12.91 15.60
C ILE A 75 -3.34 14.13 15.58
N LEU A 76 -2.46 14.21 14.58
CA LEU A 76 -1.53 15.32 14.40
C LEU A 76 -2.13 16.54 13.70
N GLY A 77 -3.46 16.54 13.46
CA GLY A 77 -4.20 17.73 13.03
C GLY A 77 -4.54 17.77 11.55
N CYS A 78 -4.35 16.68 10.80
CA CYS A 78 -4.85 16.58 9.44
C CYS A 78 -6.37 16.34 9.45
N GLU A 79 -7.12 17.08 8.64
CA GLU A 79 -8.52 16.77 8.40
C GLU A 79 -8.64 15.63 7.38
N LEU A 80 -9.60 14.74 7.58
CA LEU A 80 -9.83 13.60 6.70
C LEU A 80 -11.05 13.81 5.78
N MET A 81 -10.94 13.30 4.56
CA MET A 81 -12.05 13.13 3.62
C MET A 81 -12.49 11.66 3.64
N TRP A 82 -13.72 11.42 4.05
CA TRP A 82 -14.29 10.08 4.20
C TRP A 82 -15.09 9.65 2.96
N SER A 83 -15.04 8.35 2.68
CA SER A 83 -15.85 7.65 1.70
C SER A 83 -16.55 6.47 2.39
N GLU A 84 -17.68 6.03 1.85
CA GLU A 84 -18.38 4.86 2.41
C GLU A 84 -17.66 3.55 2.07
N ASP A 85 -17.02 3.45 0.90
CA ASP A 85 -16.50 2.18 0.37
C ASP A 85 -14.97 2.18 0.20
N SER A 86 -14.25 3.08 0.88
CA SER A 86 -12.78 3.13 0.85
C SER A 86 -12.18 3.73 2.12
N PRO A 87 -10.86 3.54 2.37
CA PRO A 87 -10.17 4.27 3.41
C PRO A 87 -10.28 5.79 3.20
N PRO A 88 -10.22 6.60 4.28
CA PRO A 88 -10.18 8.05 4.15
C PRO A 88 -8.86 8.53 3.52
N SER A 89 -8.90 9.73 2.94
CA SER A 89 -7.71 10.46 2.48
C SER A 89 -7.51 11.73 3.28
N VAL A 90 -6.26 12.20 3.35
CA VAL A 90 -5.91 13.46 4.00
C VAL A 90 -6.35 14.65 3.14
N ARG A 91 -7.06 15.61 3.76
CA ARG A 91 -7.57 16.83 3.13
C ARG A 91 -6.71 18.06 3.42
N THR A 92 -6.15 18.17 4.63
CA THR A 92 -5.37 19.34 5.06
C THR A 92 -4.03 18.93 5.64
N HIS A 93 -3.07 19.85 5.54
CA HIS A 93 -1.68 19.65 5.97
C HIS A 93 -1.33 20.73 7.01
N PRO A 94 -1.24 20.40 8.30
CA PRO A 94 -1.07 21.39 9.37
C PRO A 94 0.24 22.19 9.27
N LEU A 95 1.24 21.70 8.54
CA LEU A 95 2.53 22.37 8.31
C LEU A 95 2.64 22.94 6.88
N ALA A 96 1.54 23.06 6.12
CA ALA A 96 1.57 23.58 4.73
C ALA A 96 2.23 24.96 4.59
N GLU A 97 2.05 25.83 5.59
CA GLU A 97 2.53 27.22 5.56
C GLU A 97 3.73 27.47 6.49
N THR A 98 4.30 26.42 7.11
CA THR A 98 5.37 26.57 8.10
C THR A 98 6.35 25.41 8.09
N ALA A 99 7.65 25.73 8.04
CA ALA A 99 8.74 24.77 8.20
C ALA A 99 9.11 24.62 9.68
N THR A 100 8.15 24.19 10.50
CA THR A 100 8.35 23.94 11.94
C THR A 100 8.12 22.49 12.27
N VAL A 101 9.01 21.90 13.07
CA VAL A 101 8.83 20.55 13.59
C VAL A 101 7.93 20.59 14.84
N PRO A 102 6.89 19.76 14.92
CA PRO A 102 6.02 19.75 16.10
C PRO A 102 6.75 19.37 17.38
N CYS A 103 6.21 19.79 18.53
CA CYS A 103 6.70 19.36 19.83
C CYS A 103 6.51 17.85 20.02
N THR A 104 7.48 17.14 20.57
CA THR A 104 7.34 15.71 20.92
C THR A 104 6.20 15.44 21.91
N CYS A 105 5.73 16.47 22.62
CA CYS A 105 4.55 16.41 23.48
C CYS A 105 3.23 16.21 22.71
N THR A 106 3.21 16.38 21.38
CA THR A 106 2.04 16.12 20.53
C THR A 106 2.04 14.71 19.94
N LEU A 107 3.05 13.88 20.23
CA LEU A 107 3.07 12.49 19.78
C LEU A 107 1.86 11.73 20.36
N PRO A 108 1.27 10.79 19.60
CA PRO A 108 0.05 10.11 20.01
C PRO A 108 0.15 9.41 21.37
N ASN A 109 -0.97 9.34 22.08
CA ASN A 109 -1.15 8.54 23.28
C ASN A 109 -2.39 7.64 23.16
N GLU A 110 -2.52 6.68 24.08
CA GLU A 110 -3.59 5.67 24.02
C GLU A 110 -5.01 6.24 24.06
N SER A 111 -5.19 7.48 24.51
CA SER A 111 -6.49 8.14 24.63
C SER A 111 -6.86 9.04 23.44
N ASP A 112 -5.95 9.24 22.48
CA ASP A 112 -6.16 10.16 21.37
C ASP A 112 -7.03 9.54 20.25
N GLY A 113 -7.96 10.34 19.75
CA GLY A 113 -8.73 10.03 18.54
C GLY A 113 -9.32 8.61 18.53
N ARG A 114 -9.02 7.86 17.48
CA ARG A 114 -9.50 6.48 17.28
C ARG A 114 -8.63 5.40 17.93
N ILE A 115 -7.47 5.75 18.51
CA ILE A 115 -6.55 4.77 19.13
C ILE A 115 -7.25 3.89 20.19
N PRO A 116 -8.09 4.41 21.11
CA PRO A 116 -8.79 3.57 22.07
C PRO A 116 -9.59 2.43 21.44
N MET A 117 -10.28 2.69 20.33
CA MET A 117 -11.05 1.68 19.58
C MET A 117 -10.13 0.64 18.96
N VAL A 118 -9.04 1.10 18.32
CA VAL A 118 -8.05 0.23 17.68
C VAL A 118 -7.43 -0.73 18.70
N LEU A 119 -6.95 -0.20 19.84
CA LEU A 119 -6.32 -1.02 20.87
C LEU A 119 -7.28 -2.01 21.52
N ARG A 120 -8.55 -1.63 21.74
CA ARG A 120 -9.56 -2.58 22.23
C ARG A 120 -9.83 -3.70 21.22
N THR A 121 -9.94 -3.35 19.93
CA THR A 121 -10.16 -4.35 18.87
C THR A 121 -8.96 -5.29 18.71
N MET A 122 -7.74 -4.76 18.77
CA MET A 122 -6.49 -5.54 18.75
C MET A 122 -6.45 -6.57 19.88
N ARG A 123 -6.75 -6.16 21.12
CA ARG A 123 -6.81 -7.07 22.28
C ARG A 123 -7.86 -8.16 22.08
N ARG A 124 -9.07 -7.80 21.64
CA ARG A 124 -10.15 -8.75 21.35
C ARG A 124 -9.78 -9.75 20.25
N MET A 125 -9.12 -9.29 19.19
CA MET A 125 -8.63 -10.17 18.13
C MET A 125 -7.52 -11.09 18.64
N LYS A 126 -6.61 -10.58 19.48
CA LYS A 126 -5.55 -11.40 20.07
C LYS A 126 -6.12 -12.52 20.92
N GLU A 127 -7.14 -12.23 21.73
CA GLU A 127 -7.87 -13.23 22.51
C GLU A 127 -8.62 -14.25 21.63
N ALA A 128 -9.20 -13.81 20.52
CA ALA A 128 -10.06 -14.66 19.69
C ALA A 128 -9.29 -15.63 18.78
N VAL A 129 -8.18 -15.18 18.16
CA VAL A 129 -7.49 -15.94 17.10
C VAL A 129 -5.96 -15.97 17.24
N GLY A 130 -5.41 -15.28 18.24
CA GLY A 130 -3.96 -15.07 18.40
C GLY A 130 -3.11 -16.32 18.63
N ASP A 131 -3.74 -17.44 18.98
CA ASP A 131 -3.09 -18.75 19.13
C ASP A 131 -2.80 -19.42 17.77
N THR A 132 -3.43 -18.96 16.70
CA THR A 132 -3.33 -19.58 15.35
C THR A 132 -2.93 -18.60 14.26
N THR A 133 -3.23 -17.32 14.42
CA THR A 133 -3.03 -16.25 13.44
C THR A 133 -2.08 -15.18 14.01
N LEU A 134 -1.03 -14.80 13.27
CA LEU A 134 -0.22 -13.64 13.65
C LEU A 134 -1.01 -12.36 13.37
N LEU A 135 -1.10 -11.47 14.33
CA LEU A 135 -1.83 -10.22 14.14
C LEU A 135 -0.88 -9.08 13.79
N TYR A 136 -1.25 -8.33 12.76
CA TYR A 136 -0.48 -7.19 12.27
C TYR A 136 -1.08 -5.89 12.83
N GLY A 137 -0.24 -5.09 13.48
CA GLY A 137 -0.47 -3.66 13.68
C GLY A 137 0.13 -2.91 12.51
N LEU A 138 -0.59 -1.92 11.98
CA LEU A 138 -0.16 -1.17 10.80
C LEU A 138 -0.03 0.30 11.17
N ILE A 139 1.14 0.87 10.92
CA ILE A 139 1.45 2.27 11.20
C ILE A 139 1.85 3.00 9.93
N CYS A 140 1.52 4.29 9.86
CA CYS A 140 1.96 5.16 8.78
C CYS A 140 3.47 5.41 8.89
N GLY A 141 4.22 5.12 7.83
CA GLY A 141 5.67 5.25 7.83
C GLY A 141 6.14 6.72 7.90
N PRO A 142 7.41 6.95 8.30
CA PRO A 142 7.91 8.29 8.59
C PRO A 142 7.79 9.28 7.42
N PHE A 143 8.01 8.83 6.18
CA PHE A 143 8.05 9.71 5.02
C PHE A 143 6.64 10.06 4.52
N THR A 144 5.74 9.09 4.48
CA THR A 144 4.33 9.34 4.18
C THR A 144 3.68 10.21 5.25
N LEU A 145 3.97 9.98 6.54
CA LEU A 145 3.48 10.84 7.62
C LEU A 145 4.02 12.27 7.49
N ALA A 146 5.30 12.46 7.19
CA ALA A 146 5.86 13.78 6.90
C ALA A 146 5.13 14.45 5.72
N GLY A 147 4.81 13.70 4.66
CA GLY A 147 4.04 14.18 3.51
C GLY A 147 2.61 14.56 3.87
N HIS A 148 1.98 13.85 4.81
CA HIS A 148 0.67 14.23 5.34
C HIS A 148 0.74 15.52 6.17
N LEU A 149 1.81 15.76 6.92
CA LEU A 149 1.92 16.98 7.73
C LEU A 149 2.29 18.21 6.89
N ARG A 150 3.26 18.06 5.98
CA ARG A 150 3.84 19.16 5.19
C ARG A 150 3.13 19.40 3.87
N GLY A 151 2.51 18.38 3.28
CA GLY A 151 1.94 18.43 1.93
C GLY A 151 3.00 18.34 0.83
N ASN A 152 2.68 18.88 -0.34
CA ASN A 152 3.53 18.79 -1.55
C ASN A 152 4.92 19.41 -1.39
N ASP A 153 5.07 20.39 -0.50
CA ASP A 153 6.34 21.09 -0.30
C ASP A 153 7.44 20.20 0.26
N LEU A 154 7.10 19.05 0.88
CA LEU A 154 8.11 18.11 1.42
C LEU A 154 9.17 17.73 0.37
N PHE A 155 8.76 17.49 -0.87
CA PHE A 155 9.69 17.11 -1.94
C PHE A 155 10.62 18.26 -2.35
N MET A 156 10.16 19.51 -2.23
CA MET A 156 10.99 20.69 -2.47
C MET A 156 11.95 20.92 -1.31
N ASP A 157 11.46 20.78 -0.08
CA ASP A 157 12.26 20.93 1.14
C ASP A 157 13.41 19.92 1.19
N MET A 158 13.28 18.74 0.57
CA MET A 158 14.39 17.77 0.41
C MET A 158 15.61 18.33 -0.35
N PHE A 159 15.45 19.42 -1.10
CA PHE A 159 16.54 20.11 -1.78
C PHE A 159 16.87 21.46 -1.13
N ASP A 160 15.85 22.17 -0.65
CA ASP A 160 15.98 23.55 -0.19
C ASP A 160 16.33 23.65 1.31
N ASP A 161 15.90 22.68 2.13
CA ASP A 161 16.11 22.65 3.59
C ASP A 161 16.22 21.20 4.12
N GLU A 162 17.36 20.56 3.85
CA GLU A 162 17.59 19.17 4.26
C GLU A 162 17.54 18.99 5.79
N GLU A 163 18.00 19.98 6.57
CA GLU A 163 18.00 19.92 8.04
C GLU A 163 16.57 19.85 8.58
N TYR A 164 15.67 20.70 8.08
CA TYR A 164 14.26 20.64 8.43
C TYR A 164 13.63 19.27 8.10
N VAL A 165 13.91 18.73 6.91
CA VAL A 165 13.38 17.42 6.50
C VAL A 165 13.89 16.31 7.39
N HIS A 166 15.18 16.31 7.76
CA HIS A 166 15.74 15.35 8.70
C HIS A 166 15.08 15.43 10.07
N ASP A 167 14.86 16.62 10.60
CA ASP A 167 14.22 16.81 11.91
C ASP A 167 12.74 16.40 11.88
N LEU A 168 12.02 16.71 10.79
CA LEU A 168 10.63 16.29 10.61
C LEU A 168 10.52 14.75 10.51
N LEU A 169 11.41 14.11 9.76
CA LEU A 169 11.47 12.66 9.66
C LEU A 169 11.80 11.98 11.00
N ALA A 170 12.69 12.59 11.79
CA ALA A 170 12.98 12.10 13.14
C ALA A 170 11.75 12.20 14.06
N TYR A 171 10.97 13.27 13.95
CA TYR A 171 9.69 13.40 14.65
C TYR A 171 8.68 12.32 14.21
N CYS A 172 8.54 12.09 12.90
CA CYS A 172 7.64 11.06 12.37
C CYS A 172 8.09 9.64 12.75
N ALA A 173 9.40 9.37 12.82
CA ALA A 173 9.93 8.11 13.34
C ALA A 173 9.58 7.90 14.83
N ALA A 174 9.70 8.95 15.66
CA ALA A 174 9.27 8.89 17.06
C ALA A 174 7.76 8.64 17.20
N CYS A 175 6.94 9.13 16.26
CA CYS A 175 5.52 8.78 16.17
C CYS A 175 5.32 7.28 15.88
N CYS A 176 6.07 6.74 14.91
CA CYS A 176 6.04 5.32 14.58
C CYS A 176 6.41 4.43 15.78
N GLU A 177 7.46 4.79 16.53
CA GLU A 177 7.89 4.09 17.74
C GLU A 177 6.81 4.11 18.83
N ARG A 178 6.15 5.25 19.02
CA ARG A 178 5.06 5.39 19.99
C ARG A 178 3.85 4.54 19.63
N MET A 179 3.45 4.52 18.36
CA MET A 179 2.38 3.66 17.86
C MET A 179 2.74 2.17 18.00
N THR A 180 4.00 1.84 17.69
CA THR A 180 4.58 0.48 17.86
C THR A 180 4.43 0.00 19.30
N ASP A 181 4.82 0.81 20.28
CA ASP A 181 4.70 0.47 21.71
C ASP A 181 3.26 0.11 22.08
N MET A 182 2.30 0.93 21.65
CA MET A 182 0.87 0.73 21.93
C MET A 182 0.33 -0.54 21.25
N TYR A 183 0.70 -0.79 20.00
CA TYR A 183 0.19 -1.93 19.22
C TYR A 183 0.78 -3.26 19.70
N ILE A 184 2.08 -3.30 20.01
CA ILE A 184 2.70 -4.48 20.62
C ILE A 184 2.13 -4.71 22.03
N GLY A 185 1.92 -3.64 22.81
CA GLY A 185 1.25 -3.72 24.11
C GLY A 185 -0.20 -4.23 24.05
N ALA A 186 -0.90 -4.01 22.93
CA ALA A 186 -2.22 -4.58 22.64
C ALA A 186 -2.17 -6.02 22.10
N GLY A 187 -0.98 -6.56 21.85
CA GLY A 187 -0.75 -7.97 21.48
C GLY A 187 -0.46 -8.22 20.00
N MET A 188 -0.16 -7.18 19.21
CA MET A 188 0.25 -7.38 17.81
C MET A 188 1.61 -8.08 17.72
N ASP A 189 1.72 -9.03 16.79
CA ASP A 189 2.90 -9.88 16.57
C ASP A 189 3.85 -9.29 15.51
N VAL A 190 3.28 -8.55 14.56
CA VAL A 190 3.99 -7.92 13.45
C VAL A 190 3.60 -6.45 13.37
N ILE A 191 4.57 -5.56 13.15
CA ILE A 191 4.32 -4.15 12.82
C ILE A 191 4.63 -3.93 11.35
N ALA A 192 3.58 -3.63 10.57
CA ALA A 192 3.70 -3.18 9.20
C ALA A 192 3.91 -1.67 9.18
N VAL A 193 5.09 -1.24 8.77
CA VAL A 193 5.42 0.18 8.53
C VAL A 193 5.12 0.45 7.06
N VAL A 194 4.02 1.15 6.79
CA VAL A 194 3.50 1.33 5.44
C VAL A 194 3.79 2.74 4.96
N ASP A 195 4.58 2.85 3.89
CA ASP A 195 5.10 4.14 3.44
C ASP A 195 5.09 4.27 1.90
N PRO A 196 3.92 4.51 1.27
CA PRO A 196 3.79 4.59 -0.18
C PRO A 196 4.67 5.68 -0.84
N LEU A 197 4.97 6.78 -0.13
CA LEU A 197 5.81 7.84 -0.70
C LEU A 197 7.26 7.41 -0.93
N VAL A 198 7.73 6.32 -0.31
CA VAL A 198 9.05 5.74 -0.62
C VAL A 198 9.20 5.37 -2.10
N SER A 199 8.12 4.98 -2.78
CA SER A 199 8.15 4.70 -4.23
C SER A 199 8.41 5.95 -5.09
N GLN A 200 8.25 7.15 -4.52
CA GLN A 200 8.32 8.43 -5.24
C GLN A 200 9.71 9.07 -5.24
N ILE A 201 10.69 8.44 -4.58
CA ILE A 201 12.06 8.97 -4.46
C ILE A 201 13.13 8.01 -5.01
N SER A 202 14.30 8.57 -5.32
CA SER A 202 15.45 7.79 -5.75
C SER A 202 16.09 7.02 -4.59
N ALA A 203 16.83 5.95 -4.90
CA ALA A 203 17.61 5.21 -3.90
C ALA A 203 18.63 6.09 -3.18
N ALA A 204 19.17 7.12 -3.85
CA ALA A 204 20.09 8.08 -3.23
C ALA A 204 19.38 8.96 -2.19
N HIS A 205 18.17 9.46 -2.51
CA HIS A 205 17.36 10.19 -1.54
C HIS A 205 16.91 9.29 -0.39
N PHE A 206 16.54 8.05 -0.67
CA PHE A 206 16.24 7.07 0.38
C PHE A 206 17.44 6.91 1.32
N GLN A 207 18.64 6.73 0.74
CA GLN A 207 19.86 6.56 1.53
C GLN A 207 20.16 7.77 2.41
N ASN A 208 19.96 8.98 1.87
CA ASN A 208 20.19 10.22 2.60
C ASN A 208 19.18 10.41 3.73
N PHE A 209 17.89 10.40 3.41
CA PHE A 209 16.84 10.85 4.32
C PHE A 209 16.19 9.72 5.12
N LEU A 210 16.02 8.54 4.52
CA LEU A 210 15.10 7.52 5.03
C LEU A 210 15.82 6.35 5.72
N SER A 211 17.07 6.03 5.35
CA SER A 211 17.83 4.92 5.94
C SER A 211 17.79 4.90 7.47
N LYS A 212 18.11 6.05 8.09
CA LYS A 212 18.19 6.15 9.55
C LYS A 212 16.81 6.06 10.22
N PRO A 213 15.80 6.88 9.85
CA PRO A 213 14.46 6.78 10.42
C PRO A 213 13.87 5.37 10.38
N PHE A 214 13.99 4.66 9.25
CA PHE A 214 13.49 3.30 9.14
C PHE A 214 14.31 2.28 9.94
N ALA A 215 15.64 2.37 9.89
CA ALA A 215 16.49 1.47 10.67
C ALA A 215 16.22 1.59 12.18
N ASP A 216 16.05 2.83 12.69
CA ASP A 216 15.71 3.08 14.09
C ASP A 216 14.35 2.44 14.46
N VAL A 217 13.32 2.63 13.64
CA VAL A 217 11.97 2.04 13.85
C VAL A 217 12.03 0.51 13.82
N PHE A 218 12.71 -0.10 12.85
CA PHE A 218 12.84 -1.56 12.78
C PHE A 218 13.68 -2.14 13.91
N GLU A 219 14.72 -1.44 14.36
CA GLU A 219 15.49 -1.83 15.54
C GLU A 219 14.61 -1.77 16.82
N HIS A 220 13.77 -0.73 16.95
CA HIS A 220 12.82 -0.59 18.05
C HIS A 220 11.81 -1.74 18.10
N ILE A 221 11.17 -2.06 16.97
CA ILE A 221 10.25 -3.21 16.85
C ILE A 221 10.95 -4.51 17.28
N ARG A 222 12.18 -4.72 16.84
CA ARG A 222 12.98 -5.92 17.18
C ARG A 222 13.31 -5.99 18.67
N LYS A 223 13.63 -4.87 19.33
CA LYS A 223 13.87 -4.79 20.79
C LYS A 223 12.64 -5.20 21.60
N LEU A 224 11.45 -5.00 21.06
CA LEU A 224 10.18 -5.42 21.66
C LEU A 224 9.79 -6.87 21.33
N ASN A 225 10.68 -7.62 20.66
CA ASN A 225 10.45 -9.01 20.22
C ASN A 225 9.21 -9.17 19.34
N ALA A 226 8.94 -8.20 18.46
CA ALA A 226 7.95 -8.32 17.39
C ALA A 226 8.65 -8.38 16.03
N PHE A 227 7.94 -8.86 15.01
CA PHE A 227 8.43 -8.81 13.63
C PHE A 227 8.10 -7.49 12.97
N SER A 228 8.92 -7.08 12.01
CA SER A 228 8.74 -5.90 11.19
C SER A 228 8.40 -6.27 9.73
N SER A 229 7.50 -5.50 9.12
CA SER A 229 7.20 -5.57 7.70
C SER A 229 7.29 -4.19 7.08
N PHE A 230 8.24 -3.98 6.17
CA PHE A 230 8.36 -2.75 5.42
C PHE A 230 7.45 -2.82 4.19
N PHE A 231 6.33 -2.12 4.22
CA PHE A 231 5.33 -2.16 3.16
C PHE A 231 5.44 -0.88 2.31
N VAL A 232 5.70 -1.02 1.02
CA VAL A 232 5.68 0.13 0.09
C VAL A 232 4.74 -0.17 -1.08
N CYS A 233 3.71 0.66 -1.20
CA CYS A 233 2.80 0.63 -2.34
C CYS A 233 3.39 1.42 -3.53
N GLY A 234 3.04 1.05 -4.76
CA GLY A 234 3.59 1.62 -5.99
C GLY A 234 4.91 0.98 -6.43
N ASP A 235 5.54 1.53 -7.48
CA ASP A 235 6.79 0.99 -8.03
C ASP A 235 8.02 1.37 -7.19
N ALA A 236 8.28 0.58 -6.16
CA ALA A 236 9.48 0.63 -5.33
C ALA A 236 10.67 -0.19 -5.89
N SER A 237 10.64 -0.69 -7.14
CA SER A 237 11.66 -1.62 -7.67
C SER A 237 13.09 -1.13 -7.46
N ARG A 238 13.31 0.18 -7.63
CA ARG A 238 14.62 0.83 -7.47
C ARG A 238 15.10 0.92 -6.02
N ASN A 239 14.18 0.84 -5.07
CA ASN A 239 14.43 1.06 -3.64
C ASN A 239 14.53 -0.25 -2.84
N ILE A 240 14.15 -1.40 -3.40
CA ILE A 240 14.17 -2.70 -2.69
C ILE A 240 15.53 -2.98 -2.03
N ASP A 241 16.65 -2.72 -2.72
CA ASP A 241 17.98 -2.99 -2.15
C ASP A 241 18.29 -2.11 -0.92
N VAL A 242 17.97 -0.82 -0.99
CA VAL A 242 18.19 0.10 0.14
C VAL A 242 17.17 -0.08 1.26
N MET A 243 15.95 -0.53 0.95
CA MET A 243 14.96 -0.98 1.93
C MET A 243 15.46 -2.23 2.68
N CYS A 244 16.13 -3.17 2.01
CA CYS A 244 16.75 -4.31 2.70
C CYS A 244 17.83 -3.88 3.69
N GLN A 245 18.57 -2.82 3.38
CA GLN A 245 19.66 -2.32 4.23
C GLN A 245 19.15 -1.70 5.55
N THR A 246 17.86 -1.37 5.66
CA THR A 246 17.24 -0.95 6.94
C THR A 246 16.86 -2.12 7.84
N ASN A 247 17.14 -3.37 7.41
CA ASN A 247 17.02 -4.60 8.17
C ASN A 247 15.62 -4.93 8.76
N PRO A 248 14.52 -4.78 7.98
CA PRO A 248 13.23 -5.33 8.37
C PRO A 248 13.23 -6.87 8.29
N ASP A 249 12.27 -7.55 8.94
CA ASP A 249 12.12 -9.01 8.81
C ASP A 249 11.41 -9.41 7.51
N SER A 250 10.59 -8.51 6.95
CA SER A 250 9.96 -8.67 5.65
C SER A 250 9.79 -7.35 4.89
N ILE A 251 9.70 -7.43 3.56
CA ILE A 251 9.29 -6.35 2.66
C ILE A 251 8.02 -6.77 1.92
N SER A 252 6.95 -5.97 1.99
CA SER A 252 5.72 -6.20 1.22
C SER A 252 5.67 -5.26 0.01
N VAL A 253 5.42 -5.82 -1.18
CA VAL A 253 5.50 -5.12 -2.47
C VAL A 253 4.17 -5.11 -3.24
N ASP A 254 3.97 -4.05 -4.02
CA ASP A 254 2.80 -3.81 -4.85
C ASP A 254 2.74 -4.66 -6.13
N GLU A 255 1.57 -4.70 -6.77
CA GLU A 255 1.33 -5.42 -8.04
C GLU A 255 2.20 -4.93 -9.21
N ASN A 256 2.76 -3.71 -9.11
CA ASN A 256 3.67 -3.14 -10.11
C ASN A 256 5.10 -3.73 -10.07
N ILE A 257 5.43 -4.55 -9.07
CA ILE A 257 6.77 -5.11 -8.89
C ILE A 257 6.88 -6.50 -9.52
N ASP A 258 7.97 -6.74 -10.26
CA ASP A 258 8.38 -8.11 -10.63
C ASP A 258 8.86 -8.84 -9.37
N LEU A 259 7.96 -9.60 -8.73
CA LEU A 259 8.23 -10.27 -7.46
C LEU A 259 9.36 -11.30 -7.57
N PRO A 260 9.42 -12.20 -8.59
CA PRO A 260 10.57 -13.08 -8.78
C PRO A 260 11.91 -12.33 -8.86
N ALA A 261 11.97 -11.20 -9.57
CA ALA A 261 13.19 -10.39 -9.64
C ALA A 261 13.51 -9.69 -8.30
N ALA A 262 12.52 -9.13 -7.63
CA ALA A 262 12.68 -8.48 -6.33
C ALA A 262 13.10 -9.46 -5.23
N LYS A 263 12.57 -10.70 -5.26
CA LYS A 263 12.94 -11.76 -4.32
C LYS A 263 14.44 -12.09 -4.40
N LYS A 264 15.03 -12.08 -5.59
CA LYS A 264 16.48 -12.28 -5.75
C LYS A 264 17.29 -11.24 -5.00
N ILE A 265 16.77 -10.01 -4.86
CA ILE A 265 17.40 -8.95 -4.07
C ILE A 265 17.23 -9.25 -2.58
N THR A 266 16.01 -9.51 -2.11
CA THR A 266 15.73 -9.74 -0.67
C THR A 266 16.42 -10.99 -0.13
N ASP A 267 16.58 -12.03 -0.95
CA ASP A 267 17.28 -13.27 -0.58
C ASP A 267 18.77 -13.02 -0.27
N ARG A 268 19.42 -12.02 -0.88
CA ARG A 268 20.81 -11.63 -0.54
C ARG A 268 20.95 -11.13 0.90
N TYR A 269 19.88 -10.59 1.45
CA TYR A 269 19.81 -10.06 2.81
C TYR A 269 19.09 -11.03 3.77
N ASN A 270 18.61 -12.17 3.27
CA ASN A 270 17.77 -13.12 4.02
C ASN A 270 16.53 -12.44 4.61
N ILE A 271 15.85 -11.60 3.81
CA ILE A 271 14.62 -10.89 4.18
C ILE A 271 13.43 -11.56 3.48
N ALA A 272 12.31 -11.73 4.18
CA ALA A 272 11.08 -12.25 3.57
C ALA A 272 10.45 -11.22 2.61
N ILE A 273 9.88 -11.68 1.50
CA ILE A 273 9.14 -10.82 0.57
C ILE A 273 7.67 -11.21 0.54
N GLY A 274 6.79 -10.22 0.64
CA GLY A 274 5.34 -10.35 0.63
C GLY A 274 4.70 -9.72 -0.59
N GLY A 275 3.64 -10.35 -1.12
CA GLY A 275 2.87 -9.83 -2.26
C GLY A 275 2.67 -10.91 -3.34
N ASN A 276 2.27 -10.54 -4.55
CA ASN A 276 1.72 -9.24 -4.91
C ASN A 276 0.50 -9.40 -5.83
N ILE A 277 -0.47 -10.23 -5.40
CA ILE A 277 -1.68 -10.52 -6.17
C ILE A 277 -2.32 -9.22 -6.66
N PRO A 278 -2.56 -9.06 -7.98
CA PRO A 278 -3.13 -7.85 -8.53
C PRO A 278 -4.54 -7.58 -8.01
N LEU A 279 -4.71 -6.44 -7.38
CA LEU A 279 -5.94 -6.04 -6.71
C LEU A 279 -7.09 -5.85 -7.69
N THR A 280 -6.80 -5.21 -8.81
CA THR A 280 -7.85 -4.78 -9.72
C THR A 280 -8.15 -5.83 -10.78
N SER A 281 -7.12 -6.28 -11.51
CA SER A 281 -7.31 -7.18 -12.65
C SER A 281 -7.57 -8.63 -12.25
N VAL A 282 -7.03 -9.08 -11.11
CA VAL A 282 -7.21 -10.47 -10.63
C VAL A 282 -8.26 -10.52 -9.53
N MET A 283 -8.11 -9.73 -8.46
CA MET A 283 -9.03 -9.87 -7.32
C MET A 283 -10.39 -9.22 -7.55
N LEU A 284 -10.46 -7.97 -8.02
CA LEU A 284 -11.73 -7.26 -8.17
C LEU A 284 -12.51 -7.70 -9.41
N HIS A 285 -11.85 -7.73 -10.57
CA HIS A 285 -12.51 -7.99 -11.86
C HIS A 285 -12.29 -9.40 -12.41
N GLY A 286 -11.40 -10.18 -11.80
CA GLY A 286 -11.16 -11.57 -12.19
C GLY A 286 -12.18 -12.55 -11.57
N THR A 287 -12.08 -13.80 -12.00
CA THR A 287 -12.87 -14.92 -11.48
C THR A 287 -12.14 -15.66 -10.36
N GLN A 288 -12.83 -16.59 -9.69
CA GLN A 288 -12.20 -17.48 -8.73
C GLN A 288 -11.03 -18.26 -9.36
N GLN A 289 -11.20 -18.71 -10.59
CA GLN A 289 -10.17 -19.44 -11.33
C GLN A 289 -8.97 -18.56 -11.67
N ASP A 290 -9.17 -17.28 -12.02
CA ASP A 290 -8.07 -16.34 -12.25
C ASP A 290 -7.23 -16.14 -10.97
N ASN A 291 -7.90 -16.00 -9.82
CA ASN A 291 -7.25 -15.86 -8.52
C ASN A 291 -6.46 -17.11 -8.14
N MET A 292 -7.08 -18.29 -8.26
CA MET A 292 -6.40 -19.57 -8.01
C MET A 292 -5.20 -19.77 -8.95
N LYS A 293 -5.37 -19.47 -10.23
CA LYS A 293 -4.33 -19.62 -11.25
C LYS A 293 -3.16 -18.69 -10.98
N TYR A 294 -3.42 -17.42 -10.69
CA TYR A 294 -2.36 -16.45 -10.38
C TYR A 294 -1.49 -16.91 -9.20
N VAL A 295 -2.11 -17.41 -8.12
CA VAL A 295 -1.36 -17.91 -6.95
C VAL A 295 -0.42 -19.05 -7.33
N LEU A 296 -0.92 -20.03 -8.10
CA LEU A 296 -0.13 -21.19 -8.49
C LEU A 296 0.98 -20.84 -9.47
N ASP A 297 0.69 -19.99 -10.47
CA ASP A 297 1.67 -19.52 -11.43
C ASP A 297 2.79 -18.73 -10.73
N LEU A 298 2.43 -17.81 -9.82
CA LEU A 298 3.42 -17.04 -9.06
C LEU A 298 4.33 -17.95 -8.24
N VAL A 299 3.77 -18.98 -7.59
CA VAL A 299 4.57 -19.96 -6.83
C VAL A 299 5.49 -20.76 -7.74
N ASP A 300 5.04 -21.14 -8.95
CA ASP A 300 5.82 -21.90 -9.92
C ASP A 300 6.95 -21.08 -10.56
N ASP A 301 6.76 -19.77 -10.68
CA ASP A 301 7.76 -18.84 -11.21
C ASP A 301 8.90 -18.55 -10.22
N LEU A 302 8.75 -18.92 -8.95
CA LEU A 302 9.80 -18.77 -7.93
C LEU A 302 10.78 -19.95 -7.95
N GLU A 303 12.08 -19.65 -7.97
CA GLU A 303 13.14 -20.67 -7.85
C GLU A 303 13.12 -21.37 -6.47
N ASP A 304 12.72 -20.65 -5.42
CA ASP A 304 12.55 -21.14 -4.05
C ASP A 304 11.46 -20.31 -3.35
N THR A 305 10.57 -20.98 -2.61
CA THR A 305 9.48 -20.38 -1.84
C THR A 305 9.85 -20.07 -0.38
N ARG A 306 11.08 -20.39 0.07
CA ARG A 306 11.59 -19.87 1.34
C ARG A 306 11.53 -18.35 1.33
N ASN A 307 11.21 -17.74 2.48
CA ASN A 307 11.13 -16.28 2.63
C ASN A 307 10.07 -15.63 1.70
N PHE A 308 9.06 -16.38 1.24
CA PHE A 308 7.96 -15.81 0.47
C PHE A 308 6.66 -15.80 1.28
N ILE A 309 5.93 -14.69 1.24
CA ILE A 309 4.62 -14.50 1.85
C ILE A 309 3.62 -14.15 0.75
N LEU A 310 2.64 -15.03 0.52
CA LEU A 310 1.58 -14.70 -0.41
C LEU A 310 0.69 -13.61 0.21
N ALA A 311 0.49 -12.54 -0.53
CA ALA A 311 -0.36 -11.42 -0.16
C ALA A 311 -0.84 -10.68 -1.43
N PRO A 312 -1.94 -9.92 -1.38
CA PRO A 312 -2.20 -8.90 -2.38
C PRO A 312 -1.12 -7.80 -2.40
N GLY A 313 -1.07 -7.03 -3.48
CA GLY A 313 -0.12 -5.92 -3.60
C GLY A 313 -0.36 -4.75 -2.62
N CYS A 314 -1.60 -4.58 -2.14
CA CYS A 314 -2.00 -3.55 -1.17
C CYS A 314 -3.29 -3.98 -0.43
N ASP A 315 -3.97 -3.06 0.22
CA ASP A 315 -5.30 -3.26 0.81
C ASP A 315 -6.30 -3.70 -0.26
N MET A 316 -7.06 -4.77 0.01
CA MET A 316 -8.08 -5.27 -0.91
C MET A 316 -9.15 -4.20 -1.15
N PRO A 317 -9.50 -3.88 -2.41
CA PRO A 317 -10.63 -3.01 -2.70
C PRO A 317 -11.90 -3.53 -2.04
N TYR A 318 -12.69 -2.64 -1.46
CA TYR A 318 -13.91 -2.99 -0.73
C TYR A 318 -14.82 -3.97 -1.49
N ALA A 319 -14.99 -3.71 -2.78
CA ALA A 319 -15.88 -4.44 -3.68
C ALA A 319 -15.30 -5.76 -4.25
N VAL A 320 -14.10 -6.21 -3.84
CA VAL A 320 -13.58 -7.52 -4.26
C VAL A 320 -14.63 -8.61 -3.96
N PRO A 321 -15.03 -9.44 -4.95
CA PRO A 321 -15.94 -10.55 -4.70
C PRO A 321 -15.39 -11.49 -3.62
N VAL A 322 -16.21 -11.82 -2.63
CA VAL A 322 -15.81 -12.63 -1.47
C VAL A 322 -15.27 -14.00 -1.91
N GLU A 323 -15.88 -14.56 -2.94
CA GLU A 323 -15.49 -15.82 -3.55
C GLU A 323 -14.07 -15.82 -4.12
N ASN A 324 -13.53 -14.66 -4.51
CA ASN A 324 -12.16 -14.52 -5.01
C ASN A 324 -11.14 -14.61 -3.86
N GLY A 325 -11.41 -14.01 -2.70
CA GLY A 325 -10.59 -14.20 -1.50
C GLY A 325 -10.61 -15.65 -0.99
N ILE A 326 -11.77 -16.31 -1.06
CA ILE A 326 -11.90 -17.75 -0.77
C ILE A 326 -11.08 -18.58 -1.76
N ALA A 327 -11.10 -18.21 -3.05
CA ALA A 327 -10.36 -18.90 -4.10
C ALA A 327 -8.84 -18.86 -3.88
N VAL A 328 -8.29 -17.70 -3.49
CA VAL A 328 -6.87 -17.59 -3.09
C VAL A 328 -6.58 -18.51 -1.91
N SER A 329 -7.43 -18.49 -0.88
CA SER A 329 -7.28 -19.33 0.30
C SER A 329 -7.33 -20.82 -0.03
N GLN A 330 -8.16 -21.22 -1.00
CA GLN A 330 -8.21 -22.60 -1.51
C GLN A 330 -6.92 -22.99 -2.24
N ALA A 331 -6.37 -22.12 -3.08
CA ALA A 331 -5.10 -22.36 -3.76
C ALA A 331 -3.94 -22.55 -2.77
N VAL A 332 -3.92 -21.74 -1.71
CA VAL A 332 -2.93 -21.84 -0.61
C VAL A 332 -3.06 -23.15 0.16
N LEU A 333 -4.28 -23.50 0.58
CA LEU A 333 -4.51 -24.64 1.47
C LEU A 333 -4.54 -25.99 0.74
N GLN A 334 -4.88 -25.99 -0.55
CA GLN A 334 -5.07 -27.20 -1.36
C GLN A 334 -4.47 -27.02 -2.78
N PRO A 335 -3.15 -26.78 -2.91
CA PRO A 335 -2.53 -26.46 -4.19
C PRO A 335 -2.71 -27.56 -5.23
N GLU A 336 -2.52 -28.82 -4.87
CA GLU A 336 -2.63 -29.95 -5.81
C GLU A 336 -4.06 -30.16 -6.35
N ILE A 337 -5.07 -30.03 -5.48
CA ILE A 337 -6.48 -30.11 -5.90
C ILE A 337 -6.81 -28.92 -6.81
N THR A 338 -6.30 -27.74 -6.47
CA THR A 338 -6.50 -26.53 -7.26
C THR A 338 -5.86 -26.63 -8.64
N ARG A 339 -4.66 -27.22 -8.74
CA ARG A 339 -4.01 -27.53 -10.04
C ARG A 339 -4.87 -28.45 -10.89
N GLU A 340 -5.47 -29.47 -10.29
CA GLU A 340 -6.37 -30.38 -11.01
C GLU A 340 -7.62 -29.66 -11.52
N MET A 341 -8.22 -28.80 -10.68
CA MET A 341 -9.38 -27.99 -11.06
C MET A 341 -9.09 -27.06 -12.24
N LEU A 342 -7.86 -26.55 -12.35
CA LEU A 342 -7.43 -25.59 -13.36
C LEU A 342 -6.79 -26.22 -14.59
N ARG A 343 -6.64 -27.56 -14.65
CA ARG A 343 -5.89 -28.24 -15.73
C ARG A 343 -6.29 -27.83 -17.15
N ASN A 344 -7.58 -27.52 -17.36
CA ASN A 344 -8.12 -27.12 -18.66
C ASN A 344 -8.60 -25.66 -18.68
N TYR A 345 -8.28 -24.87 -17.66
CA TYR A 345 -8.71 -23.48 -17.56
C TYR A 345 -7.81 -22.57 -18.39
N VAL A 346 -8.44 -21.67 -19.15
CA VAL A 346 -7.78 -20.57 -19.87
C VAL A 346 -8.51 -19.30 -19.47
N ALA A 347 -7.76 -18.30 -19.01
CA ALA A 347 -8.32 -17.01 -18.61
C ALA A 347 -9.04 -16.34 -19.79
N VAL A 348 -10.21 -15.78 -19.53
CA VAL A 348 -10.97 -15.02 -20.51
C VAL A 348 -10.44 -13.59 -20.53
N GLN A 349 -10.08 -13.08 -21.70
CA GLN A 349 -9.71 -11.66 -21.86
C GLN A 349 -10.97 -10.84 -22.15
N ASP A 350 -11.21 -9.80 -21.34
CA ASP A 350 -12.27 -8.82 -21.60
C ASP A 350 -11.88 -7.92 -22.80
N ASP A 351 -12.56 -8.10 -23.92
CA ASP A 351 -12.39 -7.31 -25.16
C ASP A 351 -13.22 -6.02 -25.13
N ILE A 352 -13.00 -5.15 -24.14
CA ILE A 352 -13.63 -3.82 -24.12
C ILE A 352 -12.93 -2.95 -25.17
N HIS A 353 -13.67 -2.54 -26.20
CA HIS A 353 -13.18 -1.59 -27.21
C HIS A 353 -13.03 -0.19 -26.60
N VAL A 354 -11.88 0.44 -26.81
CA VAL A 354 -11.60 1.80 -26.35
C VAL A 354 -11.19 2.68 -27.52
N ASP A 355 -11.91 3.78 -27.71
CA ASP A 355 -11.53 4.81 -28.67
C ASP A 355 -10.40 5.67 -28.09
N LEU A 356 -9.23 5.60 -28.71
CA LEU A 356 -8.12 6.52 -28.44
C LEU A 356 -8.30 7.78 -29.30
N PRO A 357 -8.11 8.98 -28.74
CA PRO A 357 -8.17 10.21 -29.52
C PRO A 357 -7.02 10.28 -30.52
N ASP A 358 -7.20 11.05 -31.59
CA ASP A 358 -6.11 11.37 -32.53
C ASP A 358 -5.14 12.37 -31.87
N TYR A 359 -4.19 11.82 -31.11
CA TYR A 359 -3.22 12.57 -30.34
C TYR A 359 -2.41 13.58 -31.17
N GLY A 360 -2.19 13.30 -32.46
CA GLY A 360 -1.44 14.19 -33.35
C GLY A 360 -2.21 15.43 -33.81
N ASN A 361 -3.53 15.45 -33.66
CA ASN A 361 -4.41 16.51 -34.18
C ASN A 361 -5.32 17.14 -33.10
N LEU A 362 -4.91 17.07 -31.84
CA LEU A 362 -5.63 17.70 -30.74
C LEU A 362 -5.56 19.24 -30.82
N GLN A 363 -6.65 19.92 -30.49
CA GLN A 363 -6.70 21.40 -30.49
C GLN A 363 -5.83 22.02 -29.39
N ARG A 364 -5.52 21.24 -28.35
CA ARG A 364 -4.72 21.63 -27.20
C ARG A 364 -4.13 20.36 -26.56
N PRO A 365 -3.05 20.45 -25.78
CA PRO A 365 -2.51 19.28 -25.10
C PRO A 365 -3.55 18.61 -24.22
N LEU A 366 -3.67 17.28 -24.35
CA LEU A 366 -4.44 16.43 -23.46
C LEU A 366 -3.49 15.79 -22.45
N VAL A 367 -3.67 16.14 -21.19
CA VAL A 367 -2.97 15.55 -20.05
C VAL A 367 -3.87 14.44 -19.49
N GLU A 368 -3.41 13.20 -19.60
CA GLU A 368 -4.09 12.03 -19.06
C GLU A 368 -3.32 11.51 -17.86
N VAL A 369 -3.97 11.47 -16.70
CA VAL A 369 -3.38 10.93 -15.48
C VAL A 369 -4.00 9.57 -15.20
N PHE A 370 -3.19 8.53 -15.24
CA PHE A 370 -3.61 7.19 -14.88
C PHE A 370 -3.29 6.94 -13.41
N THR A 371 -4.30 6.59 -12.63
CA THR A 371 -4.19 6.39 -11.18
C THR A 371 -4.81 5.05 -10.81
N LEU A 372 -4.47 4.50 -9.64
CA LEU A 372 -5.29 3.43 -9.05
C LEU A 372 -6.68 4.03 -8.71
N ASP A 373 -6.68 4.99 -7.79
CA ASP A 373 -7.76 5.95 -7.54
C ASP A 373 -7.18 7.11 -6.72
N SER A 374 -7.18 8.35 -7.24
CA SER A 374 -6.64 9.50 -6.51
C SER A 374 -7.42 9.90 -5.26
N ALA A 375 -8.64 9.38 -5.08
CA ALA A 375 -9.42 9.63 -3.88
C ALA A 375 -8.94 8.79 -2.66
N THR A 376 -8.23 7.68 -2.91
CA THR A 376 -7.97 6.66 -1.89
C THR A 376 -6.49 6.25 -1.80
N CYS A 377 -5.73 6.35 -2.90
CA CYS A 377 -4.31 6.05 -2.93
C CYS A 377 -3.48 7.32 -2.76
N ALA A 378 -2.68 7.41 -1.69
CA ALA A 378 -1.89 8.60 -1.36
C ALA A 378 -0.99 9.09 -2.52
N ALA A 379 -0.20 8.20 -3.14
CA ALA A 379 0.64 8.57 -4.29
C ALA A 379 -0.19 9.08 -5.49
N CYS A 380 -1.37 8.51 -5.72
CA CYS A 380 -2.29 8.98 -6.76
C CYS A 380 -2.90 10.35 -6.41
N THR A 381 -3.23 10.60 -5.14
CA THR A 381 -3.71 11.90 -4.65
C THR A 381 -2.68 12.99 -4.95
N TYR A 382 -1.41 12.76 -4.63
CA TYR A 382 -0.34 13.74 -4.87
C TYR A 382 -0.04 13.92 -6.37
N MET A 383 -0.04 12.85 -7.17
CA MET A 383 0.09 12.96 -8.64
C MET A 383 -1.02 13.81 -9.25
N MET A 384 -2.27 13.59 -8.84
CA MET A 384 -3.40 14.41 -9.28
C MET A 384 -3.32 15.83 -8.76
N GLY A 385 -2.80 16.04 -7.54
CA GLY A 385 -2.49 17.36 -7.00
C GLY A 385 -1.55 18.16 -7.90
N ALA A 386 -0.45 17.54 -8.35
CA ALA A 386 0.49 18.17 -9.29
C ALA A 386 -0.18 18.50 -10.63
N ALA A 387 -0.98 17.57 -11.18
CA ALA A 387 -1.70 17.79 -12.44
C ALA A 387 -2.77 18.89 -12.34
N ASN A 388 -3.50 18.97 -11.22
CA ASN A 388 -4.48 20.02 -10.96
C ASN A 388 -3.82 21.39 -10.84
N ALA A 389 -2.68 21.50 -10.14
CA ALA A 389 -1.91 22.74 -10.07
C ALA A 389 -1.46 23.22 -11.46
N ALA A 390 -1.08 22.30 -12.36
CA ALA A 390 -0.78 22.64 -13.75
C ALA A 390 -2.04 23.08 -14.53
N LYS A 391 -3.19 22.44 -14.30
CA LYS A 391 -4.47 22.83 -14.90
C LYS A 391 -4.94 24.21 -14.48
N GLU A 392 -4.68 24.61 -13.23
CA GLU A 392 -4.94 25.98 -12.77
C GLU A 392 -4.07 27.01 -13.50
N GLU A 393 -2.79 26.70 -13.74
CA GLU A 393 -1.86 27.60 -14.44
C GLU A 393 -2.17 27.73 -15.94
N PHE A 394 -2.47 26.63 -16.63
CA PHE A 394 -2.77 26.66 -18.07
C PHE A 394 -4.25 26.92 -18.38
N ALA A 395 -5.14 26.78 -17.41
CA ALA A 395 -6.59 26.97 -17.52
C ALA A 395 -7.18 26.20 -18.73
N SER A 396 -7.82 26.90 -19.66
CA SER A 396 -8.44 26.29 -20.85
C SER A 396 -7.44 25.84 -21.92
N ARG A 397 -6.15 26.13 -21.76
CA ARG A 397 -5.11 25.83 -22.77
C ARG A 397 -4.65 24.37 -22.76
N ILE A 398 -5.10 23.56 -21.80
CA ILE A 398 -4.92 22.10 -21.78
C ILE A 398 -6.24 21.44 -21.42
N ASP A 399 -6.40 20.18 -21.76
CA ASP A 399 -7.44 19.31 -21.19
C ASP A 399 -6.78 18.37 -20.19
N LEU A 400 -7.46 18.10 -19.06
CA LEU A 400 -6.97 17.22 -17.99
C LEU A 400 -8.05 16.18 -17.68
N VAL A 401 -7.68 14.90 -17.72
CA VAL A 401 -8.57 13.78 -17.36
C VAL A 401 -7.81 12.79 -16.48
N GLU A 402 -8.50 12.29 -15.45
CA GLU A 402 -8.05 11.14 -14.68
C GLU A 402 -8.72 9.86 -15.21
N TYR A 403 -7.92 8.82 -15.43
CA TYR A 403 -8.39 7.46 -15.69
C TYR A 403 -8.03 6.57 -14.51
N LYS A 404 -9.04 6.30 -13.67
CA LYS A 404 -8.94 5.44 -12.48
C LYS A 404 -8.93 3.96 -12.86
N TYR A 405 -7.88 3.23 -12.50
CA TYR A 405 -7.71 1.82 -12.84
C TYR A 405 -8.79 0.94 -12.22
N THR A 406 -9.43 1.38 -11.13
CA THR A 406 -10.55 0.68 -10.49
C THR A 406 -11.78 0.49 -11.40
N LEU A 407 -11.91 1.26 -12.51
CA LEU A 407 -13.00 1.16 -13.48
C LEU A 407 -12.63 0.26 -14.66
N LYS A 408 -13.51 -0.69 -15.05
CA LYS A 408 -13.25 -1.68 -16.10
C LYS A 408 -12.87 -1.05 -17.45
N GLU A 409 -13.57 0.00 -17.86
CA GLU A 409 -13.32 0.72 -19.11
C GLU A 409 -11.92 1.35 -19.13
N ASN A 410 -11.44 1.82 -17.97
CA ASN A 410 -10.13 2.44 -17.83
C ASN A 410 -9.01 1.40 -17.83
N ILE A 411 -9.24 0.18 -17.34
CA ILE A 411 -8.29 -0.94 -17.47
C ILE A 411 -8.05 -1.23 -18.96
N ALA A 412 -9.12 -1.29 -19.75
CA ALA A 412 -9.02 -1.48 -21.19
C ALA A 412 -8.25 -0.32 -21.86
N ARG A 413 -8.46 0.92 -21.41
CA ARG A 413 -7.68 2.07 -21.86
C ARG A 413 -6.20 1.94 -21.51
N CYS A 414 -5.87 1.53 -20.28
CA CYS A 414 -4.50 1.31 -19.84
C CYS A 414 -3.80 0.27 -20.71
N LYS A 415 -4.49 -0.84 -21.02
CA LYS A 415 -3.99 -1.86 -21.96
C LYS A 415 -3.77 -1.28 -23.37
N ALA A 416 -4.74 -0.55 -23.91
CA ALA A 416 -4.64 0.05 -25.24
C ALA A 416 -3.50 1.09 -25.35
N MET A 417 -3.26 1.83 -24.27
CA MET A 417 -2.19 2.82 -24.13
C MET A 417 -0.83 2.22 -23.77
N GLY A 418 -0.77 0.93 -23.40
CA GLY A 418 0.46 0.28 -22.94
C GLY A 418 0.96 0.81 -21.59
N VAL A 419 0.08 1.28 -20.72
CA VAL A 419 0.42 1.76 -19.38
C VAL A 419 0.97 0.61 -18.56
N LYS A 420 2.20 0.76 -18.06
CA LYS A 420 2.90 -0.28 -17.28
C LYS A 420 2.83 -0.05 -15.78
N ASN A 421 2.93 1.20 -15.35
CA ASN A 421 3.02 1.55 -13.93
C ASN A 421 2.05 2.68 -13.59
N LEU A 422 1.54 2.66 -12.36
CA LEU A 422 0.67 3.68 -11.79
C LEU A 422 1.31 4.32 -10.53
N PRO A 423 0.95 5.57 -10.19
CA PRO A 423 0.30 6.53 -11.07
C PRO A 423 1.23 6.99 -12.20
N SER A 424 0.69 7.45 -13.33
CA SER A 424 1.50 7.97 -14.45
C SER A 424 0.79 9.10 -15.21
N ILE A 425 1.56 9.98 -15.84
CA ILE A 425 1.06 11.10 -16.66
C ILE A 425 1.51 10.90 -18.11
N TYR A 426 0.53 10.95 -19.00
CA TYR A 426 0.72 10.98 -20.44
C TYR A 426 0.27 12.33 -20.98
N ILE A 427 1.01 12.87 -21.95
CA ILE A 427 0.65 14.11 -22.64
C ILE A 427 0.56 13.79 -24.12
N ASN A 428 -0.61 14.00 -24.73
CA ASN A 428 -0.90 13.59 -26.10
C ASN A 428 -0.50 12.12 -26.39
N GLY A 429 -0.81 11.23 -25.45
CA GLY A 429 -0.53 9.80 -25.58
C GLY A 429 0.93 9.40 -25.37
N GLU A 430 1.85 10.34 -25.11
CA GLU A 430 3.25 10.06 -24.80
C GLU A 430 3.48 10.03 -23.27
N LEU A 431 4.10 8.96 -22.79
CA LEU A 431 4.46 8.80 -21.38
C LEU A 431 5.50 9.86 -20.98
N CYS A 432 5.10 10.77 -20.10
CA CYS A 432 5.97 11.83 -19.60
C CYS A 432 6.50 11.51 -18.19
N PHE A 433 5.66 10.95 -17.32
CA PHE A 433 6.03 10.63 -15.94
C PHE A 433 5.46 9.26 -15.54
N SER A 434 6.32 8.34 -15.12
CA SER A 434 5.95 6.97 -14.70
C SER A 434 6.25 6.76 -13.24
N SER A 435 5.22 6.63 -12.40
CA SER A 435 5.30 6.33 -10.96
C SER A 435 6.15 7.29 -10.14
N ILE A 436 6.45 8.47 -10.68
CA ILE A 436 7.17 9.55 -10.00
C ILE A 436 6.35 10.82 -10.18
N ILE A 437 5.92 11.41 -9.06
CA ILE A 437 5.23 12.70 -9.06
C ILE A 437 6.22 13.78 -9.52
N PRO A 438 5.93 14.52 -10.61
CA PRO A 438 6.81 15.58 -11.08
C PRO A 438 6.74 16.81 -10.18
N SER A 439 7.84 17.57 -10.12
CA SER A 439 7.78 18.94 -9.62
C SER A 439 6.88 19.81 -10.52
N LYS A 440 6.39 20.93 -9.95
CA LYS A 440 5.59 21.89 -10.71
C LYS A 440 6.33 22.33 -11.99
N GLU A 441 7.60 22.68 -11.90
CA GLU A 441 8.36 23.17 -13.05
C GLU A 441 8.56 22.11 -14.14
N GLU A 442 8.84 20.87 -13.75
CA GLU A 442 9.00 19.75 -14.68
C GLU A 442 7.71 19.48 -15.45
N LEU A 443 6.58 19.43 -14.75
CA LEU A 443 5.29 19.18 -15.39
C LEU A 443 4.89 20.33 -16.32
N LEU A 444 5.06 21.58 -15.89
CA LEU A 444 4.77 22.74 -16.74
C LEU A 444 5.66 22.76 -17.99
N ARG A 445 6.94 22.40 -17.86
CA ARG A 445 7.88 22.31 -18.98
C ARG A 445 7.48 21.20 -19.95
N ALA A 446 7.11 20.03 -19.45
CA ALA A 446 6.63 18.92 -20.25
C ALA A 446 5.37 19.32 -21.04
N ILE A 447 4.38 19.93 -20.38
CA ILE A 447 3.15 20.40 -21.05
C ILE A 447 3.45 21.41 -22.15
N ARG A 448 4.33 22.40 -21.90
CA ARG A 448 4.71 23.42 -22.90
C ARG A 448 5.36 22.83 -24.15
N ALA A 449 5.97 21.64 -24.07
CA ALA A 449 6.57 20.98 -25.23
C ALA A 449 5.52 20.47 -26.24
N PHE A 450 4.26 20.32 -25.81
CA PHE A 450 3.15 19.84 -26.65
C PHE A 450 2.17 20.96 -27.08
N MET A 451 2.45 22.21 -26.68
CA MET A 451 1.69 23.40 -27.08
C MET A 451 2.24 24.00 -28.36
#